data_AF-A0A1G4X8W3-F1
#
_entry.id   AF-A0A1G4X8W3-F1
#
_cell.length_a   1.000
_cell.length_b   1.000
_cell.length_c   1.000
_cell.angle_alpha   90.00
_cell.angle_beta   90.00
_cell.angle_gamma   90.00
#
_symmetry.space_group_name_H-M   'P 1'
#
loop_
_entity.id
_entity.type
_entity.pdbx_description
1 polymer ?
#
loop_
_entity_poly.entity_id
_entity_poly.type
_entity_poly.pdbx_seq_one_letter_code
_entity_poly.pdbx_strand_id
1 'polypeptide(L)'
;MASKSFCKSWGAEYLANGRVRFRLWATGQQQVSLRLPAGELPMQRLDDGWFELTVDNIAAGTAYQFVLNNGMAVPDPASRAQAADVNGPSLVIDPDHYVWQHPQWQGRPWQESVVYELHIGTFTPQGTFRAAMEKLPYLAQLGITMIEVMPVSQFGGNRGWGYDGVLLYAPHSAYGTPDDFKAFIDAAHGYGLSVVLDIVLNHFGPEGNYLPALSPNFFHAERQTPWGPGIAYDVDAVRRYIVEAPLYWLNEYNLDGLRFDAIDQIEDSSKPHVLVEIAERIRAEITDRPVHLTTEDCRNIIALHPREPDGRAPLFTAEWNDDLHNAAHVFATGETHAYYQDFADKPEVWLARALTEGFAFQGEVAPSTGEPRGVDSRNQPPVAFVDFIQNHDQTGNRAQGERLVTLAGEEKTRVLLGALLFSPHIPLLFMGEEYGETNPFLFFTDFHGDLARAVREGRAREFQGHAGHEGEAVPDPNAPDTFTRSQLDWAKTQRESGQRWLTQTRDWLTLRQKYVVPLLTNAQRQNGEVIATAPGFVAVRWRFPQGTLSLALNIGEASQPLPDLPGKTLVAWPRGQDDLPPNAFIVRLALGEGM
;
A
#
# COMPACT_ATOMS: atom_id res chain seq x y z
N MET A 1 -13.67 -16.80 -24.54
CA MET A 1 -13.31 -15.57 -23.82
C MET A 1 -12.07 -15.01 -24.48
N ALA A 2 -11.99 -13.71 -24.75
CA ALA A 2 -10.74 -13.11 -25.23
C ALA A 2 -9.69 -13.26 -24.12
N SER A 3 -8.47 -13.66 -24.48
CA SER A 3 -7.35 -13.76 -23.54
C SER A 3 -7.14 -12.41 -22.84
N LYS A 4 -6.96 -12.44 -21.51
CA LYS A 4 -6.59 -11.25 -20.72
C LYS A 4 -5.06 -11.11 -20.59
N SER A 5 -4.29 -11.86 -21.38
CA SER A 5 -2.82 -11.83 -21.32
C SER A 5 -2.29 -10.43 -21.63
N PHE A 6 -1.45 -9.89 -20.76
CA PHE A 6 -0.77 -8.64 -21.01
C PHE A 6 0.53 -8.89 -21.80
N CYS A 7 0.63 -8.32 -23.00
CA CYS A 7 1.82 -8.45 -23.84
C CYS A 7 2.86 -7.39 -23.43
N LYS A 8 3.94 -7.84 -22.79
CA LYS A 8 5.06 -6.98 -22.36
C LYS A 8 6.24 -7.02 -23.32
N SER A 9 7.07 -5.98 -23.26
CA SER A 9 8.32 -5.82 -24.02
C SER A 9 9.42 -6.77 -23.55
N TRP A 10 9.43 -7.11 -22.25
CA TRP A 10 10.45 -7.94 -21.60
C TRP A 10 9.97 -9.36 -21.29
N GLY A 11 10.92 -10.28 -21.10
CA GLY A 11 10.73 -11.62 -20.55
C GLY A 11 10.16 -12.65 -21.53
N ALA A 12 9.57 -13.72 -20.98
CA ALA A 12 8.95 -14.81 -21.75
C ALA A 12 7.45 -14.57 -22.02
N GLU A 13 7.01 -14.74 -23.28
CA GLU A 13 5.62 -14.56 -23.75
C GLU A 13 5.19 -15.67 -24.71
N TYR A 14 4.00 -16.23 -24.54
CA TYR A 14 3.37 -17.04 -25.59
C TYR A 14 2.93 -16.15 -26.75
N LEU A 15 3.32 -16.54 -27.97
CA LEU A 15 2.87 -15.92 -29.22
C LEU A 15 1.62 -16.65 -29.74
N ALA A 16 0.85 -15.99 -30.60
CA ALA A 16 -0.40 -16.52 -31.18
C ALA A 16 -0.23 -17.86 -31.95
N ASN A 17 0.99 -18.20 -32.35
CA ASN A 17 1.33 -19.46 -33.02
C ASN A 17 1.79 -20.58 -32.06
N GLY A 18 1.64 -20.39 -30.74
CA GLY A 18 2.02 -21.35 -29.70
C GLY A 18 3.52 -21.42 -29.39
N ARG A 19 4.33 -20.54 -30.00
CA ARG A 19 5.76 -20.41 -29.71
C ARG A 19 5.97 -19.49 -28.50
N VAL A 20 7.08 -19.65 -27.79
CA VAL A 20 7.44 -18.72 -26.70
C VAL A 20 8.57 -17.81 -27.15
N ARG A 21 8.34 -16.50 -27.07
CA ARG A 21 9.36 -15.46 -27.26
C ARG A 21 10.00 -15.15 -25.92
N PHE A 22 11.32 -15.27 -25.85
CA PHE A 22 12.15 -14.82 -24.73
C PHE A 22 12.88 -13.55 -25.16
N ARG A 23 12.74 -12.46 -24.40
CA ARG A 23 13.33 -11.17 -24.74
C ARG A 23 13.98 -10.50 -23.53
N LEU A 24 15.18 -9.99 -23.72
CA LEU A 24 16.01 -9.40 -22.66
C LEU A 24 16.74 -8.16 -23.17
N TRP A 25 16.80 -7.08 -22.40
CA TRP A 25 17.64 -5.93 -22.72
C TRP A 25 18.92 -5.96 -21.86
N ALA A 26 20.06 -6.11 -22.52
CA ALA A 26 21.35 -6.40 -21.88
C ALA A 26 22.51 -5.65 -22.58
N THR A 27 22.54 -4.32 -22.45
CA THR A 27 23.53 -3.46 -23.11
C THR A 27 24.96 -3.69 -22.65
N GLY A 28 25.16 -4.22 -21.44
CA GLY A 28 26.46 -4.65 -20.93
C GLY A 28 26.96 -5.97 -21.50
N GLN A 29 26.14 -6.68 -22.27
CA GLN A 29 26.41 -8.03 -22.74
C GLN A 29 26.70 -8.06 -24.25
N GLN A 30 27.72 -8.81 -24.65
CA GLN A 30 28.03 -9.03 -26.07
C GLN A 30 27.23 -10.21 -26.65
N GLN A 31 26.97 -11.21 -25.81
CA GLN A 31 26.25 -12.43 -26.12
C GLN A 31 25.42 -12.83 -24.90
N VAL A 32 24.23 -13.36 -25.16
CA VAL A 32 23.35 -13.96 -24.17
C VAL A 32 22.84 -15.27 -24.74
N SER A 33 22.80 -16.31 -23.92
CA SER A 33 22.15 -17.59 -24.25
C SER A 33 20.95 -17.82 -23.34
N LEU A 34 19.93 -18.50 -23.86
CA LEU A 34 18.80 -19.00 -23.08
C LEU A 34 19.10 -20.43 -22.64
N ARG A 35 19.14 -20.69 -21.34
CA ARG A 35 19.25 -22.04 -20.77
C ARG A 35 17.85 -22.60 -20.53
N LEU A 36 17.54 -23.72 -21.19
CA LEU A 36 16.36 -24.54 -21.01
C LEU A 36 16.78 -25.94 -20.50
N PRO A 37 15.85 -26.79 -20.03
CA PRO A 37 16.18 -28.15 -19.60
C PRO A 37 16.78 -29.00 -20.73
N ALA A 38 16.41 -28.70 -21.98
CA ALA A 38 16.91 -29.39 -23.17
C ALA A 38 18.33 -28.93 -23.60
N GLY A 39 18.84 -27.83 -23.05
CA GLY A 39 20.14 -27.28 -23.40
C GLY A 39 20.16 -25.74 -23.46
N GLU A 40 21.32 -25.20 -23.78
CA GLU A 40 21.53 -23.77 -23.98
C GLU A 40 21.43 -23.39 -25.46
N LEU A 41 20.70 -22.31 -25.75
CA LEU A 41 20.49 -21.80 -27.09
C LEU A 41 20.95 -20.34 -27.18
N PRO A 42 21.80 -19.96 -28.14
CA PRO A 42 22.22 -18.57 -28.29
C PRO A 42 21.03 -17.67 -28.69
N MET A 43 20.92 -16.49 -28.07
CA MET A 43 19.90 -15.51 -28.43
C MET A 43 20.39 -14.58 -29.54
N GLN A 44 19.48 -14.18 -30.43
CA GLN A 44 19.79 -13.21 -31.46
C GLN A 44 19.91 -11.83 -30.83
N ARG A 45 21.06 -11.19 -31.00
CA ARG A 45 21.22 -9.77 -30.69
C ARG A 45 20.48 -8.92 -31.72
N LEU A 46 19.63 -8.03 -31.23
CA LEU A 46 18.89 -7.02 -31.99
C LEU A 46 19.52 -5.64 -31.74
N ASP A 47 18.91 -4.62 -32.34
CA ASP A 47 19.32 -3.22 -32.14
C ASP A 47 19.10 -2.78 -30.68
N ASP A 48 19.80 -1.70 -30.30
CA ASP A 48 19.67 -1.02 -29.00
C ASP A 48 19.90 -1.89 -27.75
N GLY A 49 20.61 -3.01 -27.90
CA GLY A 49 21.00 -3.89 -26.78
C GLY A 49 19.95 -4.95 -26.41
N TRP A 50 18.92 -5.12 -27.23
CA TRP A 50 17.96 -6.21 -27.07
C TRP A 50 18.51 -7.55 -27.55
N PHE A 51 18.11 -8.62 -26.89
CA PHE A 51 18.32 -10.00 -27.28
C PHE A 51 16.97 -10.70 -27.34
N GLU A 52 16.75 -11.51 -28.37
CA GLU A 52 15.50 -12.25 -28.56
C GLU A 52 15.76 -13.68 -29.05
N LEU A 53 14.94 -14.62 -28.59
CA LEU A 53 14.86 -15.97 -29.14
C LEU A 53 13.42 -16.44 -29.08
N THR A 54 12.93 -17.02 -30.18
CA THR A 54 11.60 -17.66 -30.21
C THR A 54 11.77 -19.18 -30.34
N VAL A 55 11.21 -19.92 -29.39
CA VAL A 55 11.37 -21.38 -29.30
C VAL A 55 10.01 -22.07 -29.42
N ASP A 56 9.97 -23.18 -30.15
CA ASP A 56 8.77 -24.00 -30.35
C ASP A 56 8.60 -25.01 -29.21
N ASN A 57 7.35 -25.44 -28.98
CA ASN A 57 7.02 -26.55 -28.09
C ASN A 57 7.52 -26.39 -26.64
N ILE A 58 7.58 -25.15 -26.13
CA ILE A 58 7.85 -24.88 -24.73
C ILE A 58 6.53 -24.95 -23.95
N ALA A 59 6.46 -25.83 -22.96
CA ALA A 59 5.29 -25.98 -22.11
C ALA A 59 5.31 -24.97 -20.95
N ALA A 60 4.13 -24.64 -20.41
CA ALA A 60 4.02 -23.88 -19.18
C ALA A 60 4.67 -24.65 -18.03
N GLY A 61 5.31 -23.94 -17.11
CA GLY A 61 6.14 -24.50 -16.05
C GLY A 61 7.56 -24.88 -16.49
N THR A 62 7.94 -24.69 -17.76
CA THR A 62 9.33 -24.92 -18.18
C THR A 62 10.25 -23.89 -17.51
N ALA A 63 11.23 -24.38 -16.75
CA ALA A 63 12.25 -23.55 -16.10
C ALA A 63 13.26 -23.00 -17.13
N TYR A 64 13.69 -21.75 -16.97
CA TYR A 64 14.70 -21.13 -17.82
C TYR A 64 15.56 -20.10 -17.06
N GLN A 65 16.74 -19.81 -17.61
CA GLN A 65 17.63 -18.75 -17.16
C GLN A 65 18.32 -18.11 -18.37
N PHE A 66 18.77 -16.86 -18.22
CA PHE A 66 19.68 -16.25 -19.18
C PHE A 66 21.13 -16.50 -18.75
N VAL A 67 22.00 -16.82 -19.70
CA VAL A 67 23.43 -17.06 -19.47
C VAL A 67 24.21 -15.92 -20.12
N LEU A 68 24.96 -15.19 -19.31
CA LEU A 68 25.73 -14.02 -19.71
C LEU A 68 27.07 -14.42 -20.35
N ASN A 69 27.78 -13.43 -20.91
CA ASN A 69 29.06 -13.66 -21.60
C ASN A 69 30.14 -14.31 -20.72
N ASN A 70 30.08 -14.11 -19.41
CA ASN A 70 31.01 -14.66 -18.42
C ASN A 70 30.58 -16.04 -17.89
N GLY A 71 29.49 -16.61 -18.43
CA GLY A 71 28.93 -17.89 -18.01
C GLY A 71 28.00 -17.81 -16.79
N MET A 72 27.80 -16.62 -16.20
CA MET A 72 26.85 -16.43 -15.11
C MET A 72 25.43 -16.70 -15.60
N ALA A 73 24.71 -17.59 -14.93
CA ALA A 73 23.29 -17.81 -15.16
C ALA A 73 22.48 -16.92 -14.21
N VAL A 74 21.53 -16.18 -14.76
CA VAL A 74 20.68 -15.23 -14.03
C VAL A 74 19.21 -15.52 -14.29
N PRO A 75 18.31 -15.24 -13.32
CA PRO A 75 16.88 -15.22 -13.55
C PRO A 75 16.50 -14.20 -14.63
N ASP A 76 15.30 -14.35 -15.19
CA ASP A 76 14.69 -13.30 -15.99
C ASP A 76 14.30 -12.12 -15.09
N PRO A 77 14.83 -10.90 -15.31
CA PRO A 77 14.41 -9.74 -14.52
C PRO A 77 12.90 -9.43 -14.68
N ALA A 78 12.28 -9.84 -15.79
CA ALA A 78 10.84 -9.75 -16.04
C ALA A 78 10.14 -11.12 -15.92
N SER A 79 10.65 -11.98 -15.04
CA SER A 79 10.06 -13.28 -14.72
C SER A 79 8.59 -13.15 -14.32
N ARG A 80 7.74 -14.05 -14.80
CA ARG A 80 6.35 -14.18 -14.31
C ARG A 80 6.24 -15.02 -13.04
N ALA A 81 7.23 -15.87 -12.77
CA ALA A 81 7.28 -16.74 -11.60
C ALA A 81 8.65 -17.39 -11.45
N GLN A 82 9.07 -17.66 -10.21
CA GLN A 82 10.31 -18.37 -9.92
C GLN A 82 10.04 -19.82 -9.52
N ALA A 83 10.91 -20.74 -9.96
CA ALA A 83 10.84 -22.15 -9.57
C ALA A 83 11.43 -22.43 -8.18
N ALA A 84 12.25 -21.51 -7.69
CA ALA A 84 12.99 -21.61 -6.44
C ALA A 84 13.11 -20.20 -5.80
N ASP A 85 14.26 -19.87 -5.23
CA ASP A 85 14.56 -18.53 -4.73
C ASP A 85 14.72 -17.50 -5.87
N VAL A 86 14.95 -16.25 -5.48
CA VAL A 86 15.11 -15.10 -6.38
C VAL A 86 16.25 -15.27 -7.39
N ASN A 87 17.30 -16.02 -7.05
CA ASN A 87 18.47 -16.26 -7.91
C ASN A 87 18.27 -17.49 -8.83
N GLY A 88 17.24 -18.30 -8.54
CA GLY A 88 16.94 -19.54 -9.23
C GLY A 88 16.31 -19.36 -10.63
N PRO A 89 15.91 -20.47 -11.27
CA PRO A 89 15.27 -20.45 -12.59
C PRO A 89 13.91 -19.76 -12.58
N SER A 90 13.65 -18.96 -13.60
CA SER A 90 12.33 -18.43 -13.93
C SER A 90 11.48 -19.49 -14.61
N LEU A 91 10.16 -19.33 -14.58
CA LEU A 91 9.21 -20.27 -15.18
C LEU A 91 8.45 -19.60 -16.32
N VAL A 92 8.28 -20.34 -17.42
CA VAL A 92 7.33 -19.96 -18.47
C VAL A 92 5.92 -20.14 -17.93
N ILE A 93 5.12 -19.07 -17.92
CA ILE A 93 3.74 -19.10 -17.45
C ILE A 93 2.80 -18.97 -18.65
N ASP A 94 1.73 -19.78 -18.65
CA ASP A 94 0.57 -19.58 -19.51
C ASP A 94 -0.42 -18.64 -18.80
N PRO A 95 -0.60 -17.39 -19.28
CA PRO A 95 -1.48 -16.42 -18.65
C PRO A 95 -2.93 -16.90 -18.53
N ASP A 96 -3.38 -17.78 -19.44
CA ASP A 96 -4.76 -18.24 -19.58
C ASP A 96 -5.02 -19.58 -18.85
N HIS A 97 -4.03 -20.14 -18.15
CA HIS A 97 -4.21 -21.40 -17.40
C HIS A 97 -5.27 -21.26 -16.28
N TYR A 98 -5.29 -20.12 -15.58
CA TYR A 98 -6.29 -19.85 -14.57
C TYR A 98 -7.64 -19.44 -15.19
N VAL A 99 -8.70 -20.18 -14.85
CA VAL A 99 -10.07 -19.88 -15.29
C VAL A 99 -10.80 -19.06 -14.23
N TRP A 100 -10.98 -17.76 -14.50
CA TRP A 100 -11.74 -16.83 -13.66
C TRP A 100 -13.20 -17.27 -13.46
N GLN A 101 -13.65 -17.35 -12.22
CA GLN A 101 -15.00 -17.72 -11.82
C GLN A 101 -15.92 -16.50 -11.68
N HIS A 102 -15.37 -15.30 -11.44
CA HIS A 102 -16.12 -14.05 -11.32
C HIS A 102 -15.78 -13.04 -12.46
N PRO A 103 -15.86 -13.43 -13.75
CA PRO A 103 -15.45 -12.57 -14.87
C PRO A 103 -16.37 -11.36 -15.09
N GLN A 104 -17.53 -11.32 -14.41
CA GLN A 104 -18.50 -10.22 -14.48
C GLN A 104 -18.21 -9.10 -13.46
N TRP A 105 -17.20 -9.26 -12.61
CA TRP A 105 -16.78 -8.21 -11.68
C TRP A 105 -16.40 -6.92 -12.41
N GLN A 106 -16.93 -5.78 -11.97
CA GLN A 106 -16.70 -4.46 -12.57
C GLN A 106 -16.12 -3.46 -11.57
N GLY A 107 -15.56 -3.93 -10.45
CA GLY A 107 -15.06 -3.07 -9.38
C GLY A 107 -16.14 -2.41 -8.54
N ARG A 108 -15.69 -1.62 -7.56
CA ARG A 108 -16.52 -0.84 -6.63
C ARG A 108 -16.27 0.67 -6.79
N PRO A 109 -17.28 1.54 -6.57
CA PRO A 109 -17.05 2.97 -6.48
C PRO A 109 -16.03 3.33 -5.39
N TRP A 110 -15.16 4.31 -5.66
CA TRP A 110 -14.12 4.72 -4.71
C TRP A 110 -14.66 5.29 -3.39
N GLN A 111 -15.84 5.93 -3.43
CA GLN A 111 -16.44 6.60 -2.29
C GLN A 111 -16.85 5.64 -1.16
N GLU A 112 -17.08 4.36 -1.47
CA GLU A 112 -17.42 3.33 -0.48
C GLU A 112 -16.19 2.53 0.00
N SER A 113 -14.99 2.92 -0.42
CA SER A 113 -13.74 2.28 -0.01
C SER A 113 -13.56 2.34 1.50
N VAL A 114 -13.28 1.18 2.07
CA VAL A 114 -12.72 0.94 3.40
C VAL A 114 -11.58 -0.03 3.14
N VAL A 115 -10.36 0.50 3.19
CA VAL A 115 -9.14 -0.22 2.82
C VAL A 115 -8.68 -1.06 4.02
N TYR A 116 -8.23 -2.27 3.75
CA TYR A 116 -7.64 -3.17 4.72
C TYR A 116 -6.27 -3.62 4.21
N GLU A 117 -5.22 -3.04 4.77
CA GLU A 117 -3.84 -3.38 4.44
C GLU A 117 -3.47 -4.71 5.10
N LEU A 118 -2.97 -5.66 4.30
CA LEU A 118 -2.52 -6.97 4.79
C LEU A 118 -1.18 -7.39 4.20
N HIS A 119 -0.39 -8.06 5.04
CA HIS A 119 0.84 -8.74 4.65
C HIS A 119 0.60 -10.24 4.53
N ILE A 120 0.75 -10.81 3.33
CA ILE A 120 0.41 -12.23 3.08
C ILE A 120 1.14 -13.18 4.02
N GLY A 121 2.43 -12.95 4.27
CA GLY A 121 3.26 -13.84 5.07
C GLY A 121 2.88 -13.91 6.56
N THR A 122 2.24 -12.87 7.12
CA THR A 122 1.92 -12.82 8.56
C THR A 122 0.42 -12.69 8.84
N PHE A 123 -0.40 -12.47 7.81
CA PHE A 123 -1.86 -12.44 7.93
C PHE A 123 -2.44 -13.79 8.36
N THR A 124 -1.84 -14.91 7.98
CA THR A 124 -2.25 -16.26 8.42
C THR A 124 -1.03 -17.06 8.87
N PRO A 125 -1.19 -18.10 9.72
CA PRO A 125 -0.06 -18.93 10.14
C PRO A 125 0.70 -19.57 8.98
N GLN A 126 0.01 -19.91 7.89
CA GLN A 126 0.59 -20.48 6.69
C GLN A 126 1.32 -19.46 5.82
N GLY A 127 0.94 -18.18 5.88
CA GLY A 127 1.59 -17.11 5.13
C GLY A 127 1.42 -17.19 3.60
N THR A 128 0.26 -17.65 3.11
CA THR A 128 0.03 -17.88 1.67
C THR A 128 -1.26 -17.23 1.16
N PHE A 129 -1.34 -17.01 -0.15
CA PHE A 129 -2.55 -16.51 -0.82
C PHE A 129 -3.76 -17.42 -0.55
N ARG A 130 -3.56 -18.74 -0.59
CA ARG A 130 -4.63 -19.73 -0.33
C ARG A 130 -5.17 -19.65 1.10
N ALA A 131 -4.30 -19.50 2.09
CA ALA A 131 -4.75 -19.35 3.47
C ALA A 131 -5.41 -18.00 3.72
N ALA A 132 -4.90 -16.91 3.13
CA ALA A 132 -5.53 -15.59 3.18
C ALA A 132 -6.93 -15.60 2.54
N MET A 133 -7.11 -16.35 1.46
CA MET A 133 -8.40 -16.52 0.76
C MET A 133 -9.50 -17.05 1.69
N GLU A 134 -9.17 -17.91 2.66
CA GLU A 134 -10.13 -18.45 3.64
C GLU A 134 -10.67 -17.38 4.61
N LYS A 135 -10.01 -16.22 4.72
CA LYS A 135 -10.40 -15.10 5.59
C LYS A 135 -11.24 -14.04 4.86
N LEU A 136 -11.39 -14.12 3.54
CA LEU A 136 -12.18 -13.17 2.76
C LEU A 136 -13.64 -13.04 3.22
N PRO A 137 -14.37 -14.14 3.56
CA PRO A 137 -15.73 -14.02 4.10
C PRO A 137 -15.79 -13.19 5.38
N TYR A 138 -14.77 -13.32 6.24
CA TYR A 138 -14.67 -12.59 7.49
C TYR A 138 -14.47 -11.08 7.23
N LEU A 139 -13.59 -10.70 6.31
CA LEU A 139 -13.36 -9.30 5.95
C LEU A 139 -14.60 -8.67 5.31
N ALA A 140 -15.27 -9.39 4.41
CA ALA A 140 -16.53 -8.92 3.81
C ALA A 140 -17.64 -8.74 4.86
N GLN A 141 -17.80 -9.69 5.80
CA GLN A 141 -18.78 -9.59 6.89
C GLN A 141 -18.45 -8.50 7.92
N LEU A 142 -17.19 -8.11 8.04
CA LEU A 142 -16.78 -6.97 8.86
C LEU A 142 -17.22 -5.64 8.25
N GLY A 143 -17.29 -5.56 6.91
CA GLY A 143 -17.63 -4.34 6.16
C GLY A 143 -16.44 -3.70 5.45
N ILE A 144 -15.31 -4.43 5.33
CA ILE A 144 -14.21 -4.06 4.43
C ILE A 144 -14.73 -4.13 2.99
N THR A 145 -14.26 -3.21 2.14
CA THR A 145 -14.65 -3.19 0.71
C THR A 145 -13.45 -3.27 -0.22
N MET A 146 -12.24 -3.01 0.27
CA MET A 146 -10.99 -3.07 -0.49
C MET A 146 -9.88 -3.69 0.37
N ILE A 147 -9.18 -4.67 -0.20
CA ILE A 147 -7.96 -5.23 0.36
C ILE A 147 -6.78 -4.57 -0.33
N GLU A 148 -5.85 -4.05 0.45
CA GLU A 148 -4.54 -3.61 -0.02
C GLU A 148 -3.50 -4.66 0.37
N VAL A 149 -2.94 -5.33 -0.64
CA VAL A 149 -1.92 -6.36 -0.44
C VAL A 149 -0.56 -5.68 -0.49
N MET A 150 0.22 -5.79 0.58
CA MET A 150 1.64 -5.36 0.59
C MET A 150 2.44 -6.02 -0.55
N PRO A 151 3.60 -5.48 -0.96
CA PRO A 151 4.22 -5.86 -2.22
C PRO A 151 4.53 -7.35 -2.33
N VAL A 152 4.21 -7.92 -3.49
CA VAL A 152 4.41 -9.36 -3.75
C VAL A 152 5.55 -9.66 -4.71
N SER A 153 6.22 -8.64 -5.26
CA SER A 153 7.38 -8.81 -6.14
C SER A 153 8.43 -9.70 -5.48
N GLN A 154 8.92 -10.72 -6.18
CA GLN A 154 9.89 -11.67 -5.61
C GLN A 154 11.13 -10.93 -5.08
N PHE A 155 11.51 -11.26 -3.85
CA PHE A 155 12.67 -10.75 -3.12
C PHE A 155 13.53 -11.92 -2.59
N GLY A 156 14.67 -11.59 -1.99
CA GLY A 156 15.59 -12.57 -1.40
C GLY A 156 15.06 -13.24 -0.12
N GLY A 157 15.21 -14.56 -0.03
CA GLY A 157 14.73 -15.36 1.10
C GLY A 157 13.23 -15.68 1.04
N ASN A 158 12.62 -16.03 2.18
CA ASN A 158 11.22 -16.46 2.27
C ASN A 158 10.35 -15.59 3.18
N ARG A 159 10.93 -14.54 3.78
CA ARG A 159 10.26 -13.64 4.72
C ARG A 159 10.78 -12.23 4.49
N GLY A 160 9.87 -11.30 4.27
CA GLY A 160 10.15 -9.90 3.99
C GLY A 160 8.82 -9.18 3.85
N TRP A 161 8.81 -7.87 4.05
CA TRP A 161 7.59 -7.06 3.89
C TRP A 161 7.15 -6.92 2.42
N GLY A 162 8.10 -7.04 1.49
CA GLY A 162 7.86 -6.90 0.05
C GLY A 162 8.71 -5.82 -0.63
N TYR A 163 9.19 -4.83 0.13
CA TYR A 163 9.92 -3.67 -0.41
C TYR A 163 11.31 -4.02 -0.98
N ASP A 164 11.89 -5.16 -0.57
CA ASP A 164 13.12 -5.70 -1.16
C ASP A 164 12.89 -6.43 -2.50
N GLY A 165 11.74 -6.22 -3.15
CA GLY A 165 11.38 -6.82 -4.43
C GLY A 165 12.38 -6.51 -5.54
N VAL A 166 12.74 -7.51 -6.34
CA VAL A 166 13.65 -7.34 -7.50
C VAL A 166 13.11 -7.89 -8.82
N LEU A 167 12.21 -8.89 -8.78
CA LEU A 167 11.53 -9.39 -9.97
C LEU A 167 10.10 -8.84 -9.98
N LEU A 168 9.93 -7.63 -10.50
CA LEU A 168 8.70 -6.82 -10.32
C LEU A 168 7.44 -7.42 -10.99
N TYR A 169 7.58 -8.50 -11.76
CA TYR A 169 6.52 -9.19 -12.48
C TYR A 169 6.18 -10.57 -11.88
N ALA A 170 6.95 -11.01 -10.88
CA ALA A 170 6.81 -12.33 -10.28
C ALA A 170 6.22 -12.20 -8.87
N PRO A 171 5.04 -12.78 -8.59
CA PRO A 171 4.59 -12.93 -7.21
C PRO A 171 5.53 -13.86 -6.46
N HIS A 172 5.79 -13.53 -5.19
CA HIS A 172 6.75 -14.23 -4.37
C HIS A 172 6.38 -15.70 -4.17
N SER A 173 7.28 -16.61 -4.52
CA SER A 173 7.04 -18.06 -4.50
C SER A 173 6.64 -18.61 -3.13
N ALA A 174 7.15 -18.02 -2.04
CA ALA A 174 6.76 -18.36 -0.67
C ALA A 174 5.26 -18.10 -0.37
N TYR A 175 4.63 -17.14 -1.05
CA TYR A 175 3.21 -16.82 -0.87
C TYR A 175 2.30 -17.73 -1.71
N GLY A 176 2.81 -18.25 -2.83
CA GLY A 176 2.12 -19.17 -3.72
C GLY A 176 2.46 -18.96 -5.19
N THR A 177 1.80 -19.71 -6.06
CA THR A 177 1.94 -19.58 -7.52
C THR A 177 1.17 -18.36 -8.05
N PRO A 178 1.43 -17.89 -9.29
CA PRO A 178 0.58 -16.89 -9.96
C PRO A 178 -0.92 -17.23 -9.90
N ASP A 179 -1.27 -18.51 -10.09
CA ASP A 179 -2.66 -18.96 -10.06
C ASP A 179 -3.27 -18.95 -8.65
N ASP A 180 -2.46 -19.12 -7.61
CA ASP A 180 -2.93 -18.97 -6.24
C ASP A 180 -3.26 -17.51 -5.93
N PHE A 181 -2.49 -16.56 -6.46
CA PHE A 181 -2.80 -15.14 -6.34
C PHE A 181 -4.03 -14.75 -7.15
N LYS A 182 -4.15 -15.22 -8.41
CA LYS A 182 -5.37 -15.05 -9.21
C LYS A 182 -6.60 -15.62 -8.49
N ALA A 183 -6.47 -16.80 -7.86
CA ALA A 183 -7.55 -17.38 -7.09
C ALA A 183 -7.95 -16.59 -5.84
N PHE A 184 -6.98 -16.00 -5.14
CA PHE A 184 -7.25 -15.10 -4.03
C PHE A 184 -8.04 -13.86 -4.50
N ILE A 185 -7.64 -13.24 -5.61
CA ILE A 185 -8.30 -12.06 -6.18
C ILE A 185 -9.72 -12.41 -6.68
N ASP A 186 -9.87 -13.50 -7.42
CA ASP A 186 -11.16 -13.94 -7.95
C ASP A 186 -12.15 -14.26 -6.80
N ALA A 187 -11.69 -14.93 -5.75
CA ALA A 187 -12.49 -15.17 -4.55
C ALA A 187 -12.87 -13.86 -3.84
N ALA A 188 -11.97 -12.88 -3.77
CA ALA A 188 -12.25 -11.57 -3.17
C ALA A 188 -13.37 -10.86 -3.97
N HIS A 189 -13.29 -10.86 -5.30
CA HIS A 189 -14.36 -10.37 -6.18
C HIS A 189 -15.69 -11.07 -5.92
N GLY A 190 -15.67 -12.40 -5.71
CA GLY A 190 -16.84 -13.19 -5.35
C GLY A 190 -17.50 -12.79 -4.02
N TYR A 191 -16.73 -12.26 -3.07
CA TYR A 191 -17.23 -11.68 -1.81
C TYR A 191 -17.51 -10.17 -1.90
N GLY A 192 -17.37 -9.57 -3.08
CA GLY A 192 -17.57 -8.15 -3.29
C GLY A 192 -16.45 -7.29 -2.70
N LEU A 193 -15.22 -7.79 -2.67
CA LEU A 193 -14.04 -7.07 -2.21
C LEU A 193 -13.18 -6.69 -3.41
N SER A 194 -12.83 -5.41 -3.54
CA SER A 194 -11.77 -4.99 -4.45
C SER A 194 -10.41 -5.42 -3.90
N VAL A 195 -9.44 -5.68 -4.77
CA VAL A 195 -8.05 -5.96 -4.39
C VAL A 195 -7.12 -4.99 -5.12
N VAL A 196 -6.34 -4.24 -4.35
CA VAL A 196 -5.26 -3.39 -4.83
C VAL A 196 -3.92 -3.95 -4.36
N LEU A 197 -2.88 -3.75 -5.17
CA LEU A 197 -1.53 -4.22 -4.87
C LEU A 197 -0.61 -3.04 -4.64
N ASP A 198 0.15 -3.08 -3.55
CA ASP A 198 1.27 -2.18 -3.34
C ASP A 198 2.42 -2.52 -4.31
N ILE A 199 2.90 -1.51 -5.03
CA ILE A 199 3.92 -1.65 -6.07
C ILE A 199 5.08 -0.67 -5.83
N VAL A 200 6.27 -1.26 -5.76
CA VAL A 200 7.54 -0.53 -5.61
C VAL A 200 8.15 -0.30 -6.99
N LEU A 201 8.19 0.96 -7.42
CA LEU A 201 8.80 1.38 -8.68
C LEU A 201 9.94 2.39 -8.48
N ASN A 202 10.27 2.74 -7.24
CA ASN A 202 11.28 3.75 -6.91
C ASN A 202 12.69 3.16 -6.70
N HIS A 203 12.80 1.88 -6.33
CA HIS A 203 14.07 1.17 -6.17
C HIS A 203 13.93 -0.34 -6.44
N PHE A 204 15.03 -1.08 -6.31
CA PHE A 204 15.07 -2.55 -6.32
C PHE A 204 15.80 -3.03 -5.07
N GLY A 205 15.35 -4.14 -4.50
CA GLY A 205 16.00 -4.74 -3.34
C GLY A 205 17.44 -5.21 -3.56
N PRO A 206 18.16 -5.54 -2.47
CA PRO A 206 19.60 -5.77 -2.49
C PRO A 206 20.04 -7.17 -2.95
N GLU A 207 19.15 -8.18 -2.93
CA GLU A 207 19.46 -9.56 -3.34
C GLU A 207 18.66 -9.96 -4.58
N GLY A 208 19.32 -10.55 -5.58
CA GLY A 208 18.68 -11.06 -6.79
C GLY A 208 18.49 -10.04 -7.92
N ASN A 209 18.88 -8.78 -7.70
CA ASN A 209 18.85 -7.77 -8.76
C ASN A 209 20.08 -7.89 -9.69
N TYR A 210 19.90 -8.54 -10.84
CA TYR A 210 20.93 -8.70 -11.86
C TYR A 210 20.88 -7.64 -12.98
N LEU A 211 19.96 -6.68 -12.92
CA LEU A 211 19.86 -5.59 -13.91
C LEU A 211 21.17 -4.80 -14.05
N PRO A 212 21.94 -4.48 -12.98
CA PRO A 212 23.23 -3.80 -13.13
C PRO A 212 24.25 -4.59 -13.95
N ALA A 213 24.23 -5.92 -13.85
CA ALA A 213 25.11 -6.80 -14.62
C ALA A 213 24.67 -6.93 -16.08
N LEU A 214 23.35 -6.90 -16.34
CA LEU A 214 22.78 -6.95 -17.68
C LEU A 214 23.02 -5.65 -18.45
N SER A 215 22.67 -4.53 -17.83
CA SER A 215 22.65 -3.20 -18.42
C SER A 215 22.97 -2.15 -17.35
N PRO A 216 24.23 -1.70 -17.25
CA PRO A 216 24.61 -0.67 -16.27
C PRO A 216 23.76 0.61 -16.37
N ASN A 217 23.30 0.94 -17.58
CA ASN A 217 22.43 2.09 -17.86
C ASN A 217 20.96 1.89 -17.42
N PHE A 218 20.62 0.78 -16.75
CA PHE A 218 19.32 0.64 -16.11
C PHE A 218 19.16 1.62 -14.94
N PHE A 219 20.27 1.97 -14.30
CA PHE A 219 20.34 2.90 -13.18
C PHE A 219 21.17 4.13 -13.57
N HIS A 220 20.84 5.27 -12.99
CA HIS A 220 21.71 6.44 -13.06
C HIS A 220 22.95 6.24 -12.19
N ALA A 221 24.11 6.68 -12.69
CA ALA A 221 25.37 6.57 -11.96
C ALA A 221 25.42 7.47 -10.70
N GLU A 222 24.73 8.61 -10.74
CA GLU A 222 24.81 9.65 -9.72
C GLU A 222 23.61 9.67 -8.77
N ARG A 223 22.41 9.28 -9.24
CA ARG A 223 21.20 9.31 -8.41
C ARG A 223 21.17 8.11 -7.46
N GLN A 224 20.83 8.37 -6.21
CA GLN A 224 20.64 7.36 -5.17
C GLN A 224 19.37 7.71 -4.41
N THR A 225 18.54 6.70 -4.18
CA THR A 225 17.47 6.74 -3.17
C THR A 225 18.07 6.31 -1.82
N PRO A 226 17.34 6.45 -0.70
CA PRO A 226 17.75 5.88 0.58
C PRO A 226 17.97 4.35 0.55
N TRP A 227 17.37 3.64 -0.41
CA TRP A 227 17.35 2.17 -0.46
C TRP A 227 18.16 1.56 -1.61
N GLY A 228 18.64 2.37 -2.57
CA GLY A 228 19.46 1.89 -3.68
C GLY A 228 19.63 2.88 -4.83
N PRO A 229 20.33 2.48 -5.90
CA PRO A 229 20.57 3.34 -7.07
C PRO A 229 19.27 3.81 -7.72
N GLY A 230 19.24 5.08 -8.14
CA GLY A 230 18.08 5.66 -8.82
C GLY A 230 17.89 5.05 -10.21
N ILE A 231 16.65 4.68 -10.54
CA ILE A 231 16.28 4.07 -11.82
C ILE A 231 16.31 5.11 -12.95
N ALA A 232 16.78 4.72 -14.14
CA ALA A 232 16.89 5.61 -15.30
C ALA A 232 15.61 5.65 -16.15
N TYR A 233 14.56 6.29 -15.64
CA TYR A 233 13.23 6.34 -16.29
C TYR A 233 13.21 7.06 -17.66
N ASP A 234 14.27 7.79 -18.01
CA ASP A 234 14.48 8.44 -19.30
C ASP A 234 15.06 7.50 -20.38
N VAL A 235 15.47 6.29 -20.00
CA VAL A 235 15.94 5.25 -20.94
C VAL A 235 14.77 4.37 -21.40
N ASP A 236 14.49 4.31 -22.71
CA ASP A 236 13.30 3.64 -23.28
C ASP A 236 13.08 2.21 -22.76
N ALA A 237 14.12 1.37 -22.73
CA ALA A 237 13.98 -0.02 -22.25
C ALA A 237 13.63 -0.11 -20.75
N VAL A 238 14.19 0.79 -19.94
CA VAL A 238 13.92 0.90 -18.49
C VAL A 238 12.50 1.43 -18.28
N ARG A 239 12.13 2.49 -19.00
CA ARG A 239 10.79 3.05 -18.98
C ARG A 239 9.73 2.03 -19.36
N ARG A 240 9.98 1.21 -20.40
CA ARG A 240 9.12 0.08 -20.75
C ARG A 240 8.98 -0.90 -19.59
N TYR A 241 10.10 -1.31 -18.97
CA TYR A 241 10.08 -2.22 -17.82
C TYR A 241 9.23 -1.68 -16.66
N ILE A 242 9.36 -0.38 -16.36
CA ILE A 242 8.65 0.24 -15.23
C ILE A 242 7.19 0.53 -15.54
N VAL A 243 6.86 1.07 -16.72
CA VAL A 243 5.48 1.44 -17.09
C VAL A 243 4.62 0.22 -17.40
N GLU A 244 5.21 -0.85 -17.94
CA GLU A 244 4.48 -2.08 -18.25
C GLU A 244 4.18 -2.93 -17.01
N ALA A 245 4.95 -2.81 -15.92
CA ALA A 245 4.73 -3.56 -14.68
C ALA A 245 3.35 -3.31 -14.03
N PRO A 246 2.91 -2.06 -13.77
CA PRO A 246 1.59 -1.81 -13.22
C PRO A 246 0.47 -2.24 -14.17
N LEU A 247 0.64 -2.08 -15.49
CA LEU A 247 -0.32 -2.54 -16.48
C LEU A 247 -0.44 -4.07 -16.53
N TYR A 248 0.68 -4.79 -16.38
CA TYR A 248 0.71 -6.24 -16.26
C TYR A 248 -0.09 -6.71 -15.05
N TRP A 249 0.18 -6.14 -13.87
CA TRP A 249 -0.54 -6.50 -12.64
C TRP A 249 -2.04 -6.26 -12.77
N LEU A 250 -2.45 -5.10 -13.28
CA LEU A 250 -3.87 -4.75 -13.43
C LEU A 250 -4.60 -5.63 -14.46
N ASN A 251 -3.97 -5.96 -15.58
CA ASN A 251 -4.61 -6.75 -16.63
C ASN A 251 -4.55 -8.26 -16.35
N GLU A 252 -3.37 -8.80 -16.03
CA GLU A 252 -3.16 -10.25 -15.94
C GLU A 252 -3.71 -10.85 -14.64
N TYR A 253 -3.71 -10.07 -13.55
CA TYR A 253 -4.28 -10.47 -12.25
C TYR A 253 -5.64 -9.86 -11.97
N ASN A 254 -6.21 -9.11 -12.92
CA ASN A 254 -7.54 -8.48 -12.79
C ASN A 254 -7.69 -7.60 -11.52
N LEU A 255 -6.59 -6.99 -11.05
CA LEU A 255 -6.61 -6.12 -9.87
C LEU A 255 -7.49 -4.89 -10.09
N ASP A 256 -7.98 -4.33 -8.98
CA ASP A 256 -8.87 -3.17 -8.93
C ASP A 256 -8.12 -1.84 -8.79
N GLY A 257 -6.80 -1.90 -8.66
CA GLY A 257 -6.00 -0.74 -8.33
C GLY A 257 -4.59 -1.08 -7.90
N LEU A 258 -3.82 -0.04 -7.62
CA LEU A 258 -2.43 -0.12 -7.16
C LEU A 258 -2.16 0.99 -6.14
N ARG A 259 -1.38 0.69 -5.11
CA ARG A 259 -0.76 1.69 -4.23
C ARG A 259 0.69 1.84 -4.64
N PHE A 260 1.14 3.06 -4.94
CA PHE A 260 2.51 3.31 -5.40
C PHE A 260 3.36 3.79 -4.24
N ASP A 261 4.40 3.01 -3.93
CA ASP A 261 5.35 3.25 -2.86
C ASP A 261 6.29 4.43 -3.15
N ALA A 262 6.51 5.26 -2.13
CA ALA A 262 7.46 6.37 -2.06
C ALA A 262 7.61 7.14 -3.38
N ILE A 263 6.51 7.70 -3.90
CA ILE A 263 6.52 8.38 -5.20
C ILE A 263 7.31 9.69 -5.19
N ASP A 264 7.71 10.18 -4.02
CA ASP A 264 8.67 11.26 -3.87
C ASP A 264 10.10 10.88 -4.28
N GLN A 265 10.44 9.59 -4.26
CA GLN A 265 11.73 9.05 -4.68
C GLN A 265 11.78 8.65 -6.17
N ILE A 266 10.67 8.82 -6.90
CA ILE A 266 10.62 8.60 -8.35
C ILE A 266 10.99 9.90 -9.07
N GLU A 267 12.30 10.15 -9.18
CA GLU A 267 12.83 11.33 -9.88
C GLU A 267 12.99 11.08 -11.40
N ASP A 268 12.05 11.60 -12.19
CA ASP A 268 12.10 11.56 -13.66
C ASP A 268 12.04 12.98 -14.28
N SER A 269 13.06 13.32 -15.06
CA SER A 269 13.14 14.61 -15.78
C SER A 269 12.42 14.61 -17.14
N SER A 270 11.88 13.47 -17.56
CA SER A 270 11.18 13.31 -18.83
C SER A 270 9.86 14.09 -18.88
N LYS A 271 9.35 14.34 -20.08
CA LYS A 271 8.04 14.95 -20.32
C LYS A 271 7.23 14.08 -21.30
N PRO A 272 6.15 13.42 -20.86
CA PRO A 272 5.60 13.43 -19.50
C PRO A 272 6.48 12.69 -18.46
N HIS A 273 6.29 13.01 -17.18
CA HIS A 273 6.88 12.27 -16.06
C HIS A 273 6.36 10.82 -16.06
N VAL A 274 7.18 9.83 -15.66
CA VAL A 274 6.83 8.40 -15.69
C VAL A 274 5.51 8.08 -14.97
N LEU A 275 5.27 8.66 -13.79
CA LEU A 275 4.00 8.49 -13.05
C LEU A 275 2.78 9.01 -13.82
N VAL A 276 2.93 10.12 -14.54
CA VAL A 276 1.85 10.69 -15.37
C VAL A 276 1.55 9.74 -16.53
N GLU A 277 2.59 9.25 -17.22
CA GLU A 277 2.42 8.27 -18.29
C GLU A 277 1.75 6.97 -17.80
N ILE A 278 2.16 6.45 -16.64
CA ILE A 278 1.55 5.26 -16.03
C ILE A 278 0.05 5.49 -15.82
N ALA A 279 -0.33 6.58 -15.14
CA ALA A 279 -1.72 6.86 -14.84
C ALA A 279 -2.55 7.07 -16.12
N GLU A 280 -2.05 7.86 -17.07
CA GLU A 280 -2.72 8.12 -18.35
C GLU A 280 -2.93 6.82 -19.16
N ARG A 281 -1.91 5.96 -19.23
CA ARG A 281 -2.03 4.66 -19.91
C ARG A 281 -3.03 3.74 -19.23
N ILE A 282 -3.00 3.63 -17.90
CA ILE A 282 -3.98 2.83 -17.15
C ILE A 282 -5.41 3.31 -17.44
N ARG A 283 -5.65 4.63 -17.41
CA ARG A 283 -6.96 5.22 -17.69
C ARG A 283 -7.43 5.03 -19.13
N ALA A 284 -6.50 4.97 -20.09
CA ALA A 284 -6.80 4.74 -21.49
C ALA A 284 -7.01 3.26 -21.82
N GLU A 285 -6.23 2.36 -21.22
CA GLU A 285 -6.23 0.93 -21.52
C GLU A 285 -7.30 0.15 -20.75
N ILE A 286 -7.63 0.57 -19.52
CA ILE A 286 -8.60 -0.12 -18.64
C ILE A 286 -9.80 0.79 -18.42
N THR A 287 -10.91 0.46 -19.08
CA THR A 287 -12.13 1.28 -19.12
C THR A 287 -13.41 0.51 -18.76
N ASP A 288 -13.31 -0.80 -18.59
CA ASP A 288 -14.43 -1.66 -18.22
C ASP A 288 -14.81 -1.52 -16.73
N ARG A 289 -13.84 -1.19 -15.87
CA ARG A 289 -14.03 -1.01 -14.43
C ARG A 289 -13.27 0.22 -13.88
N PRO A 290 -13.64 0.74 -12.70
CA PRO A 290 -12.79 1.67 -11.96
C PRO A 290 -11.44 1.02 -11.62
N VAL A 291 -10.35 1.80 -11.74
CA VAL A 291 -9.03 1.40 -11.26
C VAL A 291 -8.54 2.42 -10.24
N HIS A 292 -8.43 2.01 -8.98
CA HIS A 292 -8.10 2.88 -7.87
C HIS A 292 -6.58 2.97 -7.73
N LEU A 293 -6.01 4.13 -8.08
CA LEU A 293 -4.56 4.36 -8.00
C LEU A 293 -4.29 5.24 -6.79
N THR A 294 -3.67 4.70 -5.74
CA THR A 294 -3.25 5.43 -4.55
C THR A 294 -1.73 5.65 -4.57
N THR A 295 -1.26 6.68 -3.90
CA THR A 295 0.17 7.01 -3.83
C THR A 295 0.55 7.27 -2.39
N GLU A 296 1.82 6.99 -2.07
CA GLU A 296 2.49 7.46 -0.87
C GLU A 296 3.50 8.55 -1.25
N ASP A 297 3.26 9.76 -0.75
CA ASP A 297 4.05 10.94 -1.04
C ASP A 297 4.22 11.86 0.18
N CYS A 298 5.44 11.94 0.70
CA CYS A 298 5.72 12.80 1.85
C CYS A 298 5.64 14.31 1.56
N ARG A 299 5.53 14.73 0.29
CA ARG A 299 5.64 16.14 -0.15
C ARG A 299 4.36 16.95 0.06
N ASN A 300 3.22 16.31 0.34
CA ASN A 300 1.90 16.96 0.43
C ASN A 300 1.51 17.76 -0.82
N ILE A 301 1.81 17.22 -2.01
CA ILE A 301 1.42 17.82 -3.29
C ILE A 301 0.05 17.29 -3.75
N ILE A 302 -0.65 18.06 -4.60
CA ILE A 302 -1.96 17.65 -5.17
C ILE A 302 -1.94 17.50 -6.69
N ALA A 303 -0.81 17.83 -7.33
CA ALA A 303 -0.71 17.91 -8.79
C ALA A 303 -0.93 16.54 -9.49
N LEU A 304 -0.72 15.43 -8.79
CA LEU A 304 -0.93 14.07 -9.28
C LEU A 304 -2.36 13.56 -9.05
N HIS A 305 -3.19 14.32 -8.32
CA HIS A 305 -4.54 13.91 -7.92
C HIS A 305 -5.63 14.87 -8.41
N PRO A 306 -5.56 15.40 -9.65
CA PRO A 306 -6.59 16.32 -10.13
C PRO A 306 -7.96 15.63 -10.18
N ARG A 307 -9.01 16.44 -10.24
CA ARG A 307 -10.39 16.01 -10.50
C ARG A 307 -10.95 16.74 -11.69
N GLU A 308 -11.62 15.98 -12.55
CA GLU A 308 -12.48 16.54 -13.58
C GLU A 308 -13.76 17.13 -12.95
N PRO A 309 -14.49 18.02 -13.64
CA PRO A 309 -15.73 18.60 -13.11
C PRO A 309 -16.82 17.59 -12.76
N ASP A 310 -16.77 16.37 -13.31
CA ASP A 310 -17.68 15.27 -12.99
C ASP A 310 -17.18 14.36 -11.84
N GLY A 311 -16.04 14.70 -11.23
CA GLY A 311 -15.43 13.97 -10.11
C GLY A 311 -14.51 12.83 -10.52
N ARG A 312 -14.32 12.55 -11.83
CA ARG A 312 -13.35 11.54 -12.29
C ARG A 312 -11.91 11.96 -11.98
N ALA A 313 -11.06 10.99 -11.70
CA ALA A 313 -9.62 11.17 -11.49
C ALA A 313 -8.84 10.78 -12.76
N PRO A 314 -8.39 11.74 -13.58
CA PRO A 314 -7.68 11.44 -14.83
C PRO A 314 -6.25 10.92 -14.60
N LEU A 315 -5.70 11.11 -13.39
CA LEU A 315 -4.43 10.55 -12.95
C LEU A 315 -4.66 9.65 -11.71
N PHE A 316 -4.02 9.95 -10.58
CA PHE A 316 -4.15 9.19 -9.34
C PHE A 316 -5.46 9.52 -8.60
N THR A 317 -5.96 8.51 -7.90
CA THR A 317 -7.25 8.51 -7.21
C THR A 317 -7.14 9.17 -5.85
N ALA A 318 -6.18 8.79 -5.01
CA ALA A 318 -6.01 9.39 -3.69
C ALA A 318 -4.55 9.32 -3.22
N GLU A 319 -4.23 10.14 -2.24
CA GLU A 319 -2.92 10.22 -1.59
C GLU A 319 -3.02 9.66 -0.18
N TRP A 320 -2.01 8.91 0.27
CA TRP A 320 -1.85 8.56 1.67
C TRP A 320 -1.58 9.83 2.49
N ASN A 321 -2.39 10.05 3.53
CA ASN A 321 -2.35 11.25 4.32
C ASN A 321 -1.72 11.00 5.69
N ASP A 322 -0.40 10.79 5.71
CA ASP A 322 0.39 10.58 6.92
C ASP A 322 0.27 11.73 7.93
N ASP A 323 -0.10 12.95 7.50
CA ASP A 323 -0.33 14.07 8.41
C ASP A 323 -1.44 13.77 9.44
N LEU A 324 -2.51 13.07 9.02
CA LEU A 324 -3.56 12.69 9.95
C LEU A 324 -3.04 11.66 10.96
N HIS A 325 -2.34 10.63 10.48
CA HIS A 325 -1.72 9.63 11.35
C HIS A 325 -0.78 10.29 12.36
N ASN A 326 0.18 11.08 11.86
CA ASN A 326 1.24 11.66 12.67
C ASN A 326 0.67 12.60 13.72
N ALA A 327 -0.28 13.46 13.36
CA ALA A 327 -0.98 14.30 14.32
C ALA A 327 -1.76 13.48 15.36
N ALA A 328 -2.47 12.41 14.94
CA ALA A 328 -3.21 11.54 15.86
C ALA A 328 -2.28 10.77 16.82
N HIS A 329 -1.11 10.33 16.34
CA HIS A 329 -0.12 9.64 17.15
C HIS A 329 0.45 10.55 18.24
N VAL A 330 0.92 11.75 17.87
CA VAL A 330 1.41 12.75 18.86
C VAL A 330 0.31 13.10 19.85
N PHE A 331 -0.90 13.34 19.35
CA PHE A 331 -2.07 13.67 20.16
C PHE A 331 -2.38 12.60 21.21
N ALA A 332 -2.30 11.32 20.85
CA ALA A 332 -2.67 10.22 21.74
C ALA A 332 -1.55 9.71 22.67
N THR A 333 -0.30 9.75 22.21
CA THR A 333 0.85 9.15 22.89
C THR A 333 1.76 10.18 23.55
N GLY A 334 1.79 11.41 23.02
CA GLY A 334 2.75 12.44 23.42
C GLY A 334 4.17 12.21 22.90
N GLU A 335 4.41 11.20 22.06
CA GLU A 335 5.71 10.99 21.42
C GLU A 335 5.98 12.07 20.37
N THR A 336 7.17 12.67 20.37
CA THR A 336 7.52 13.79 19.46
C THR A 336 8.91 13.60 18.81
N HIS A 337 9.41 12.38 18.73
CA HIS A 337 10.72 12.09 18.13
C HIS A 337 10.63 11.98 16.60
N ALA A 338 11.77 12.07 15.91
CA ALA A 338 11.85 11.95 14.45
C ALA A 338 10.82 12.85 13.73
N TYR A 339 10.06 12.32 12.76
CA TYR A 339 9.07 13.10 12.00
C TYR A 339 7.86 13.54 12.85
N TYR A 340 7.61 12.94 14.02
CA TYR A 340 6.54 13.40 14.92
C TYR A 340 6.79 14.80 15.50
N GLN A 341 8.04 15.28 15.49
CA GLN A 341 8.36 16.63 15.98
C GLN A 341 7.62 17.74 15.22
N ASP A 342 7.22 17.48 13.97
CA ASP A 342 6.48 18.42 13.13
C ASP A 342 5.08 18.71 13.67
N PHE A 343 4.54 17.79 14.46
CA PHE A 343 3.18 17.85 15.01
C PHE A 343 3.18 18.10 16.53
N ALA A 344 4.36 18.33 17.14
CA ALA A 344 4.54 18.43 18.58
C ALA A 344 3.87 19.66 19.21
N ASP A 345 3.91 20.82 18.55
CA ASP A 345 3.21 22.01 19.03
C ASP A 345 1.73 21.95 18.66
N LYS A 346 0.87 21.80 19.68
CA LYS A 346 -0.60 21.74 19.55
C LYS A 346 -1.07 20.66 18.57
N PRO A 347 -0.80 19.37 18.86
CA PRO A 347 -1.19 18.26 17.98
C PRO A 347 -2.69 18.23 17.68
N GLU A 348 -3.54 18.72 18.58
CA GLU A 348 -4.99 18.87 18.36
C GLU A 348 -5.33 19.80 17.19
N VAL A 349 -4.52 20.84 16.94
CA VAL A 349 -4.72 21.79 15.84
C VAL A 349 -4.36 21.13 14.51
N TRP A 350 -3.24 20.41 14.47
CA TRP A 350 -2.83 19.67 13.28
C TRP A 350 -3.81 18.56 12.93
N LEU A 351 -4.28 17.79 13.93
CA LEU A 351 -5.28 16.76 13.73
C LEU A 351 -6.61 17.35 13.23
N ALA A 352 -7.07 18.45 13.82
CA ALA A 352 -8.30 19.12 13.38
C ALA A 352 -8.17 19.65 11.94
N ARG A 353 -7.00 20.17 11.57
CA ARG A 353 -6.74 20.65 10.20
C ARG A 353 -6.67 19.49 9.22
N ALA A 354 -5.95 18.42 9.52
CA ALA A 354 -5.88 17.24 8.67
C ALA A 354 -7.28 16.69 8.40
N LEU A 355 -8.11 16.54 9.45
CA LEU A 355 -9.51 16.12 9.33
C LEU A 355 -10.36 17.03 8.42
N THR A 356 -10.11 18.34 8.41
CA THR A 356 -10.98 19.33 7.75
C THR A 356 -10.51 19.77 6.37
N GLU A 357 -9.21 19.67 6.11
CA GLU A 357 -8.56 20.23 4.92
C GLU A 357 -7.73 19.20 4.13
N GLY A 358 -7.59 17.96 4.61
CA GLY A 358 -6.71 16.96 4.02
C GLY A 358 -5.34 16.99 4.68
N PHE A 359 -4.42 17.80 4.14
CA PHE A 359 -3.07 17.94 4.70
C PHE A 359 -3.04 18.90 5.90
N ALA A 360 -2.22 18.58 6.90
CA ALA A 360 -1.90 19.49 7.99
C ALA A 360 -0.90 20.57 7.54
N PHE A 361 0.12 20.15 6.77
CA PHE A 361 1.10 21.03 6.12
C PHE A 361 0.70 21.33 4.68
N GLN A 362 0.48 22.61 4.38
CA GLN A 362 0.02 23.14 3.09
C GLN A 362 0.89 24.31 2.59
N GLY A 363 2.16 24.35 3.02
CA GLY A 363 3.15 25.37 2.70
C GLY A 363 3.89 25.93 3.93
N GLU A 364 3.50 25.52 5.14
CA GLU A 364 4.21 25.84 6.38
C GLU A 364 5.60 25.18 6.40
N VAL A 365 6.53 25.76 7.16
CA VAL A 365 7.88 25.22 7.34
C VAL A 365 7.82 24.03 8.31
N ALA A 366 8.21 22.85 7.85
CA ALA A 366 8.29 21.65 8.68
C ALA A 366 9.52 21.75 9.61
N PRO A 367 9.35 21.65 10.95
CA PRO A 367 10.47 21.67 11.90
C PRO A 367 11.59 20.66 11.60
N SER A 368 11.25 19.48 11.08
CA SER A 368 12.17 18.38 10.80
C SER A 368 13.14 18.66 9.66
N THR A 369 12.68 19.36 8.62
CA THR A 369 13.48 19.67 7.43
C THR A 369 13.98 21.10 7.41
N GLY A 370 13.29 22.01 8.11
CA GLY A 370 13.53 23.45 8.04
C GLY A 370 13.04 24.09 6.74
N GLU A 371 12.29 23.36 5.91
CA GLU A 371 11.82 23.78 4.59
C GLU A 371 10.27 23.80 4.51
N PRO A 372 9.68 24.61 3.61
CA PRO A 372 8.24 24.56 3.33
C PRO A 372 7.79 23.18 2.87
N ARG A 373 6.69 22.68 3.43
CA ARG A 373 6.09 21.38 3.06
C ARG A 373 4.63 21.55 2.63
N GLY A 374 4.29 20.96 1.49
CA GLY A 374 2.93 20.88 0.98
C GLY A 374 2.42 22.08 0.22
N VAL A 375 1.19 21.93 -0.27
CA VAL A 375 0.42 22.96 -0.98
C VAL A 375 -1.02 23.00 -0.46
N ASP A 376 -1.75 24.07 -0.75
CA ASP A 376 -3.17 24.20 -0.39
C ASP A 376 -4.01 23.06 -0.97
N SER A 377 -4.56 22.22 -0.09
CA SER A 377 -5.30 21.01 -0.43
C SER A 377 -6.81 21.15 -0.28
N ARG A 378 -7.31 22.32 0.14
CA ARG A 378 -8.75 22.55 0.42
C ARG A 378 -9.65 22.39 -0.81
N ASN A 379 -9.09 22.52 -2.02
CA ASN A 379 -9.84 22.32 -3.26
C ASN A 379 -9.94 20.85 -3.68
N GLN A 380 -9.24 19.93 -3.02
CA GLN A 380 -9.35 18.49 -3.27
C GLN A 380 -10.62 17.93 -2.62
N PRO A 381 -11.28 16.93 -3.20
CA PRO A 381 -12.40 16.28 -2.51
C PRO A 381 -11.92 15.47 -1.31
N PRO A 382 -12.76 15.22 -0.28
CA PRO A 382 -12.38 14.40 0.88
C PRO A 382 -11.87 13.00 0.49
N VAL A 383 -12.44 12.43 -0.56
CA VAL A 383 -12.04 11.12 -1.06
C VAL A 383 -10.68 11.12 -1.78
N ALA A 384 -10.00 12.26 -1.92
CA ALA A 384 -8.62 12.29 -2.45
C ALA A 384 -7.58 11.94 -1.38
N PHE A 385 -8.00 11.67 -0.13
CA PHE A 385 -7.12 11.36 0.99
C PHE A 385 -7.46 9.97 1.55
N VAL A 386 -6.43 9.14 1.70
CA VAL A 386 -6.47 7.88 2.43
C VAL A 386 -5.87 8.14 3.81
N ASP A 387 -6.71 8.07 4.82
CA ASP A 387 -6.34 8.30 6.21
C ASP A 387 -6.18 6.96 6.94
N PHE A 388 -5.30 6.91 7.93
CA PHE A 388 -5.10 5.75 8.80
C PHE A 388 -4.61 6.17 10.18
N ILE A 389 -4.82 5.30 11.17
CA ILE A 389 -4.19 5.41 12.49
C ILE A 389 -3.12 4.34 12.71
N GLN A 390 -3.09 3.32 11.86
CA GLN A 390 -2.00 2.35 11.72
C GLN A 390 -1.90 1.93 10.25
N ASN A 391 -0.68 1.65 9.82
CA ASN A 391 -0.34 0.88 8.62
C ASN A 391 0.94 0.06 8.94
N HIS A 392 1.52 -0.60 7.93
CA HIS A 392 2.74 -1.38 8.08
C HIS A 392 3.94 -0.54 8.54
N ASP A 393 4.12 0.67 8.01
CA ASP A 393 5.23 1.57 8.32
C ASP A 393 5.10 2.18 9.71
N GLN A 394 3.95 2.76 10.02
CA GLN A 394 3.68 3.44 11.28
C GLN A 394 3.72 2.47 12.47
N THR A 395 3.46 1.19 12.23
CA THR A 395 3.69 0.12 13.21
C THR A 395 5.15 -0.34 13.18
N GLY A 396 5.65 -0.72 12.01
CA GLY A 396 6.88 -1.50 11.89
C GLY A 396 8.17 -0.70 11.78
N ASN A 397 8.12 0.60 11.49
CA ASN A 397 9.26 1.51 11.58
C ASN A 397 9.62 1.87 13.03
N ARG A 398 8.87 1.36 14.01
CA ARG A 398 9.24 1.39 15.41
C ARG A 398 10.21 0.26 15.74
N ALA A 399 11.09 0.47 16.73
CA ALA A 399 12.09 -0.53 17.09
C ALA A 399 11.47 -1.86 17.54
N GLN A 400 10.35 -1.82 18.27
CA GLN A 400 9.64 -3.01 18.76
C GLN A 400 8.33 -3.29 18.01
N GLY A 401 8.08 -2.58 16.91
CA GLY A 401 6.91 -2.80 16.05
C GLY A 401 5.58 -2.62 16.79
N GLU A 402 5.55 -1.76 17.82
CA GLU A 402 4.38 -1.64 18.69
C GLU A 402 3.16 -1.11 17.95
N ARG A 403 2.00 -1.69 18.24
CA ARG A 403 0.73 -1.17 17.73
C ARG A 403 0.26 0.02 18.55
N LEU A 404 -0.51 0.92 17.94
CA LEU A 404 -1.04 2.10 18.63
C LEU A 404 -1.81 1.73 19.90
N VAL A 405 -2.53 0.59 19.92
CA VAL A 405 -3.25 0.11 21.11
C VAL A 405 -2.35 -0.18 22.32
N THR A 406 -1.09 -0.57 22.10
CA THR A 406 -0.14 -0.82 23.19
C THR A 406 0.53 0.47 23.68
N LEU A 407 0.50 1.54 22.89
CA LEU A 407 1.07 2.85 23.22
C LEU A 407 0.02 3.77 23.86
N ALA A 408 -1.16 3.89 23.24
CA ALA A 408 -2.22 4.79 23.66
C ALA A 408 -3.25 4.13 24.60
N GLY A 409 -3.30 2.80 24.66
CA GLY A 409 -4.30 2.03 25.38
C GLY A 409 -5.63 1.88 24.62
N GLU A 410 -6.42 0.87 24.99
CA GLU A 410 -7.64 0.49 24.26
C GLU A 410 -8.64 1.64 24.08
N GLU A 411 -8.84 2.47 25.12
CA GLU A 411 -9.89 3.48 25.07
C GLU A 411 -9.59 4.60 24.08
N LYS A 412 -8.37 5.15 24.12
CA LYS A 412 -7.93 6.18 23.15
C LYS A 412 -7.91 5.63 21.73
N THR A 413 -7.44 4.39 21.54
CA THR A 413 -7.44 3.77 20.21
C THR A 413 -8.86 3.58 19.67
N ARG A 414 -9.85 3.24 20.50
CA ARG A 414 -11.26 3.19 20.07
C ARG A 414 -11.80 4.56 19.67
N VAL A 415 -11.47 5.62 20.41
CA VAL A 415 -11.81 7.00 20.03
C VAL A 415 -11.25 7.34 18.65
N LEU A 416 -9.96 7.08 18.45
CA LEU A 416 -9.28 7.39 17.18
C LEU A 416 -9.80 6.54 16.02
N LEU A 417 -10.04 5.24 16.23
CA LEU A 417 -10.66 4.38 15.21
C LEU A 417 -12.07 4.88 14.86
N GLY A 418 -12.85 5.29 15.85
CA GLY A 418 -14.13 5.95 15.61
C GLY A 418 -13.99 7.23 14.78
N ALA A 419 -13.05 8.10 15.12
CA ALA A 419 -12.79 9.31 14.37
C ALA A 419 -12.39 9.03 12.91
N LEU A 420 -11.52 8.04 12.69
CA LEU A 420 -11.10 7.58 11.37
C LEU A 420 -12.30 7.05 10.55
N LEU A 421 -13.07 6.12 11.10
CA LEU A 421 -14.16 5.46 10.36
C LEU A 421 -15.32 6.40 10.03
N PHE A 422 -15.51 7.48 10.80
CA PHE A 422 -16.55 8.48 10.55
C PHE A 422 -16.04 9.76 9.87
N SER A 423 -14.72 9.90 9.65
CA SER A 423 -14.14 10.95 8.80
C SER A 423 -14.63 10.79 7.35
N PRO A 424 -14.82 11.88 6.57
CA PRO A 424 -15.19 11.78 5.16
C PRO A 424 -14.04 11.32 4.25
N HIS A 425 -12.80 11.28 4.74
CA HIS A 425 -11.67 10.67 4.02
C HIS A 425 -11.84 9.15 3.91
N ILE A 426 -11.06 8.51 3.04
CA ILE A 426 -11.10 7.06 2.85
C ILE A 426 -10.27 6.40 3.95
N PRO A 427 -10.86 5.57 4.85
CA PRO A 427 -10.11 4.96 5.93
C PRO A 427 -9.35 3.73 5.42
N LEU A 428 -8.11 3.59 5.89
CA LEU A 428 -7.31 2.38 5.84
C LEU A 428 -7.16 1.83 7.26
N LEU A 429 -7.38 0.53 7.40
CA LEU A 429 -7.08 -0.24 8.62
C LEU A 429 -5.90 -1.16 8.33
N PHE A 430 -5.00 -1.27 9.29
CA PHE A 430 -3.97 -2.29 9.28
C PHE A 430 -4.48 -3.59 9.87
N MET A 431 -4.10 -4.70 9.24
CA MET A 431 -4.61 -6.01 9.64
C MET A 431 -4.47 -6.29 11.14
N GLY A 432 -5.58 -6.70 11.77
CA GLY A 432 -5.67 -6.99 13.20
C GLY A 432 -6.25 -5.87 14.07
N GLU A 433 -6.29 -4.62 13.59
CA GLU A 433 -6.89 -3.51 14.34
C GLU A 433 -8.35 -3.76 14.71
N GLU A 434 -9.10 -4.44 13.84
CA GLU A 434 -10.54 -4.65 13.97
C GLU A 434 -10.95 -5.51 15.17
N TYR A 435 -10.03 -6.33 15.68
CA TYR A 435 -10.19 -7.13 16.91
C TYR A 435 -9.23 -6.71 18.03
N GLY A 436 -8.54 -5.59 17.83
CA GLY A 436 -7.57 -5.02 18.77
C GLY A 436 -6.31 -5.87 18.93
N GLU A 437 -5.71 -6.35 17.84
CA GLU A 437 -4.43 -7.07 17.83
C GLU A 437 -3.35 -6.32 18.64
N THR A 438 -2.52 -7.08 19.35
CA THR A 438 -1.44 -6.58 20.19
C THR A 438 -0.08 -7.19 19.83
N ASN A 439 -0.05 -8.25 19.02
CA ASN A 439 1.20 -8.71 18.43
C ASN A 439 1.82 -7.56 17.62
N PRO A 440 3.14 -7.33 17.76
CA PRO A 440 3.81 -6.28 17.00
C PRO A 440 3.76 -6.60 15.50
N PHE A 441 4.11 -5.63 14.67
CA PHE A 441 4.50 -5.90 13.29
C PHE A 441 5.92 -5.40 13.12
N LEU A 442 6.90 -6.31 13.21
CA LEU A 442 8.32 -5.98 13.21
C LEU A 442 8.86 -5.92 11.79
N PHE A 443 9.95 -5.17 11.59
CA PHE A 443 10.76 -5.28 10.37
C PHE A 443 11.49 -6.63 10.36
N PHE A 444 11.14 -7.51 9.41
CA PHE A 444 11.75 -8.82 9.25
C PHE A 444 12.22 -9.04 7.81
N THR A 445 13.32 -9.77 7.67
CA THR A 445 13.96 -10.16 6.41
C THR A 445 14.42 -11.62 6.50
N ASP A 446 14.96 -12.16 5.40
CA ASP A 446 15.53 -13.51 5.36
C ASP A 446 16.82 -13.55 4.53
N PHE A 447 17.69 -12.56 4.76
CA PHE A 447 18.99 -12.48 4.10
C PHE A 447 20.03 -13.34 4.81
N HIS A 448 21.15 -13.58 4.12
CA HIS A 448 22.27 -14.36 4.64
C HIS A 448 23.62 -13.62 4.47
N GLY A 449 24.64 -14.08 5.20
CA GLY A 449 26.02 -13.60 5.05
C GLY A 449 26.19 -12.11 5.40
N ASP A 450 26.98 -11.40 4.59
CA ASP A 450 27.30 -9.98 4.81
C ASP A 450 26.07 -9.08 4.68
N LEU A 451 25.12 -9.43 3.81
CA LEU A 451 23.88 -8.68 3.64
C LEU A 451 23.02 -8.73 4.92
N ALA A 452 22.84 -9.92 5.51
CA ALA A 452 22.13 -10.06 6.79
C ALA A 452 22.74 -9.20 7.90
N ARG A 453 24.08 -9.18 7.97
CA ARG A 453 24.81 -8.34 8.93
C ARG A 453 24.59 -6.86 8.65
N ALA A 454 24.70 -6.43 7.40
CA ALA A 454 24.50 -5.04 7.00
C ALA A 454 23.08 -4.54 7.31
N VAL A 455 22.05 -5.35 7.04
CA VAL A 455 20.65 -5.04 7.35
C VAL A 455 20.44 -4.93 8.87
N ARG A 456 20.95 -5.89 9.65
CA ARG A 456 20.86 -5.83 11.12
C ARG A 456 21.55 -4.61 11.71
N GLU A 457 22.76 -4.29 11.24
CA GLU A 457 23.52 -3.13 11.71
C GLU A 457 22.92 -1.80 11.22
N GLY A 458 22.40 -1.76 10.00
CA GLY A 458 21.64 -0.64 9.44
C GLY A 458 20.43 -0.31 10.30
N ARG A 459 19.57 -1.31 10.53
CA ARG A 459 18.38 -1.18 11.37
C ARG A 459 18.73 -0.77 12.80
N ALA A 460 19.78 -1.33 13.39
CA ALA A 460 20.22 -0.92 14.73
C ALA A 460 20.70 0.54 14.77
N ARG A 461 21.37 1.03 13.71
CA ARG A 461 21.83 2.43 13.61
C ARG A 461 20.68 3.42 13.45
N GLU A 462 19.60 3.05 12.75
CA GLU A 462 18.40 3.90 12.63
C GLU A 462 17.86 4.31 14.00
N PHE A 463 17.94 3.44 15.02
CA PHE A 463 17.47 3.74 16.38
C PHE A 463 18.57 4.21 17.35
N GLN A 464 19.82 4.39 16.90
CA GLN A 464 20.87 4.96 17.76
C GLN A 464 20.55 6.42 18.07
N GLY A 465 20.36 6.74 19.36
CA GLY A 465 20.05 8.11 19.82
C GLY A 465 18.56 8.46 19.87
N HIS A 466 17.66 7.50 19.58
CA HIS A 466 16.22 7.69 19.79
C HIS A 466 15.88 7.60 21.28
N ALA A 467 15.40 8.69 21.86
CA ALA A 467 14.91 8.72 23.24
C ALA A 467 13.73 7.74 23.39
N GLY A 468 13.80 6.84 24.39
CA GLY A 468 12.78 5.79 24.62
C GLY A 468 13.26 4.35 24.33
N HIS A 469 14.39 4.18 23.66
CA HIS A 469 15.01 2.85 23.41
C HIS A 469 16.33 2.66 24.17
N GLU A 470 16.59 3.47 25.20
CA GLU A 470 17.78 3.33 26.05
C GLU A 470 17.75 1.98 26.79
N GLY A 471 18.45 0.98 26.24
CA GLY A 471 18.66 -0.33 26.88
C GLY A 471 17.90 -1.51 26.27
N GLU A 472 17.03 -1.29 25.27
CA GLU A 472 16.35 -2.39 24.57
C GLU A 472 16.99 -2.67 23.20
N ALA A 473 17.31 -3.94 22.95
CA ALA A 473 17.89 -4.35 21.68
C ALA A 473 16.80 -4.41 20.60
N VAL A 474 17.03 -3.73 19.48
CA VAL A 474 16.24 -3.87 18.25
C VAL A 474 16.24 -5.36 17.84
N PRO A 475 15.07 -5.99 17.62
CA PRO A 475 15.01 -7.38 17.17
C PRO A 475 15.79 -7.58 15.87
N ASP A 476 16.54 -8.68 15.77
CA ASP A 476 17.28 -9.01 14.54
C ASP A 476 16.28 -9.26 13.40
N PRO A 477 16.29 -8.47 12.32
CA PRO A 477 15.33 -8.64 11.22
C PRO A 477 15.39 -10.03 10.59
N ASN A 478 16.57 -10.66 10.57
CA ASN A 478 16.76 -11.96 9.94
C ASN A 478 16.39 -13.14 10.85
N ALA A 479 16.10 -12.89 12.13
CA ALA A 479 15.69 -13.94 13.06
C ALA A 479 14.26 -14.43 12.74
N PRO A 480 14.03 -15.75 12.61
CA PRO A 480 12.69 -16.28 12.37
C PRO A 480 11.64 -15.90 13.43
N ASP A 481 12.08 -15.65 14.67
CA ASP A 481 11.23 -15.19 15.76
C ASP A 481 10.64 -13.79 15.50
N THR A 482 11.39 -12.88 14.86
CA THR A 482 10.93 -11.52 14.49
C THR A 482 9.72 -11.60 13.54
N PHE A 483 9.76 -12.51 12.57
CA PHE A 483 8.62 -12.82 11.70
C PHE A 483 7.47 -13.49 12.46
N THR A 484 7.76 -14.50 13.28
CA THR A 484 6.74 -15.28 14.00
C THR A 484 5.96 -14.43 15.00
N ARG A 485 6.64 -13.52 15.71
CA ARG A 485 6.03 -12.51 16.59
C ARG A 485 5.13 -11.52 15.86
N SER A 486 5.33 -11.38 14.55
CA SER A 486 4.55 -10.48 13.69
C SER A 486 3.30 -11.11 13.08
N GLN A 487 3.07 -12.42 13.32
CA GLN A 487 1.87 -13.10 12.88
C GLN A 487 0.64 -12.71 13.71
N LEU A 488 -0.51 -12.60 13.06
CA LEU A 488 -1.79 -12.33 13.72
C LEU A 488 -2.22 -13.46 14.67
N ASP A 489 -2.67 -13.12 15.88
CA ASP A 489 -3.32 -14.05 16.81
C ASP A 489 -4.82 -14.20 16.47
N TRP A 490 -5.13 -15.03 15.49
CA TRP A 490 -6.51 -15.34 15.12
C TRP A 490 -7.35 -15.91 16.27
N ALA A 491 -6.75 -16.51 17.30
CA ALA A 491 -7.51 -16.98 18.46
C ALA A 491 -8.11 -15.81 19.26
N LYS A 492 -7.51 -14.62 19.19
CA LYS A 492 -8.04 -13.39 19.80
C LYS A 492 -9.41 -13.02 19.26
N THR A 493 -9.69 -13.31 17.99
CA THR A 493 -11.02 -13.11 17.39
C THR A 493 -12.12 -13.91 18.09
N GLN A 494 -11.79 -15.02 18.76
CA GLN A 494 -12.75 -15.87 19.47
C GLN A 494 -12.87 -15.51 20.96
N ARG A 495 -12.00 -14.64 21.48
CA ARG A 495 -12.05 -14.17 22.87
C ARG A 495 -13.08 -13.04 22.99
N GLU A 496 -13.61 -12.85 24.20
CA GLU A 496 -14.62 -11.81 24.47
C GLU A 496 -14.10 -10.39 24.15
N SER A 497 -12.84 -10.08 24.46
CA SER A 497 -12.24 -8.78 24.12
C SER A 497 -12.18 -8.55 22.61
N GLY A 498 -11.75 -9.54 21.83
CA GLY A 498 -11.71 -9.46 20.36
C GLY A 498 -13.11 -9.35 19.77
N GLN A 499 -14.09 -10.11 20.26
CA GLN A 499 -15.48 -10.01 19.81
C GLN A 499 -16.11 -8.65 20.09
N ARG A 500 -15.74 -7.99 21.20
CA ARG A 500 -16.17 -6.60 21.50
C ARG A 500 -15.60 -5.60 20.50
N TRP A 501 -14.31 -5.71 20.16
CA TRP A 501 -13.70 -4.93 19.08
C TRP A 501 -14.39 -5.18 17.74
N LEU A 502 -14.54 -6.45 17.33
CA LEU A 502 -15.16 -6.82 16.05
C LEU A 502 -16.59 -6.32 15.90
N THR A 503 -17.40 -6.46 16.95
CA THR A 503 -18.79 -6.00 16.93
C THR A 503 -18.83 -4.48 16.79
N GLN A 504 -18.00 -3.76 17.54
CA GLN A 504 -17.92 -2.31 17.44
C GLN A 504 -17.45 -1.84 16.06
N THR A 505 -16.36 -2.40 15.54
CA THR A 505 -15.82 -2.07 14.21
C THR A 505 -16.86 -2.34 13.13
N ARG A 506 -17.54 -3.50 13.16
CA ARG A 506 -18.61 -3.84 12.21
C ARG A 506 -19.77 -2.87 12.27
N ASP A 507 -20.23 -2.51 13.47
CA ASP A 507 -21.32 -1.56 13.67
C ASP A 507 -20.94 -0.19 13.10
N TRP A 508 -19.72 0.27 13.34
CA TRP A 508 -19.22 1.55 12.84
C TRP A 508 -19.05 1.57 11.32
N LEU A 509 -18.51 0.50 10.72
CA LEU A 509 -18.44 0.37 9.27
C LEU A 509 -19.82 0.34 8.62
N THR A 510 -20.78 -0.35 9.25
CA THR A 510 -22.19 -0.35 8.80
C THR A 510 -22.78 1.07 8.82
N LEU A 511 -22.53 1.83 9.88
CA LEU A 511 -22.98 3.22 9.99
C LEU A 511 -22.26 4.14 8.98
N ARG A 512 -20.96 3.94 8.74
CA ARG A 512 -20.20 4.66 7.71
C ARG A 512 -20.83 4.47 6.34
N GLN A 513 -21.04 3.23 5.93
CA GLN A 513 -21.66 2.89 4.64
C GLN A 513 -23.07 3.50 4.52
N LYS A 514 -23.84 3.50 5.61
CA LYS A 514 -25.21 4.02 5.61
C LYS A 514 -25.31 5.55 5.59
N TYR A 515 -24.41 6.26 6.28
CA TYR A 515 -24.59 7.70 6.55
C TYR A 515 -23.44 8.60 6.09
N VAL A 516 -22.21 8.11 6.04
CA VAL A 516 -21.05 8.92 5.62
C VAL A 516 -20.87 8.81 4.10
N VAL A 517 -20.82 7.58 3.56
CA VAL A 517 -20.59 7.33 2.13
C VAL A 517 -21.55 8.09 1.20
N PRO A 518 -22.87 8.18 1.48
CA PRO A 518 -23.78 8.97 0.64
C PRO A 518 -23.48 10.47 0.57
N LEU A 519 -22.75 11.03 1.55
CA LEU A 519 -22.33 12.43 1.58
C LEU A 519 -21.13 12.68 0.66
N LEU A 520 -20.34 11.64 0.37
CA LEU A 520 -19.12 11.72 -0.43
C LEU A 520 -19.43 11.79 -1.94
N THR A 521 -20.62 11.33 -2.35
CA THR A 521 -21.08 11.45 -3.73
C THR A 521 -21.23 12.93 -4.11
N ASN A 522 -20.50 13.36 -5.14
CA ASN A 522 -20.41 14.74 -5.62
C ASN A 522 -19.71 15.73 -4.67
N ALA A 523 -19.04 15.27 -3.61
CA ALA A 523 -18.16 16.13 -2.83
C ALA A 523 -16.93 16.50 -3.69
N GLN A 524 -16.86 17.74 -4.16
CA GLN A 524 -15.80 18.19 -5.08
C GLN A 524 -14.59 18.81 -4.38
N ARG A 525 -14.76 19.28 -3.14
CA ARG A 525 -13.72 19.94 -2.36
C ARG A 525 -13.88 19.66 -0.87
N GLN A 526 -12.84 19.95 -0.10
CA GLN A 526 -12.95 20.01 1.34
C GLN A 526 -13.88 21.16 1.72
N ASN A 527 -14.83 20.85 2.59
CA ASN A 527 -15.71 21.85 3.18
C ASN A 527 -15.82 21.60 4.69
N GLY A 528 -14.66 21.26 5.27
CA GLY A 528 -14.45 21.10 6.69
C GLY A 528 -14.24 22.44 7.39
N GLU A 529 -14.60 22.50 8.66
CA GLU A 529 -14.42 23.65 9.52
C GLU A 529 -14.04 23.14 10.92
N VAL A 530 -12.96 23.71 11.46
CA VAL A 530 -12.58 23.50 12.85
C VAL A 530 -13.52 24.33 13.73
N ILE A 531 -14.31 23.67 14.58
CA ILE A 531 -15.23 24.33 15.50
C ILE A 531 -14.47 24.77 16.75
N ALA A 532 -13.70 23.86 17.34
CA ALA A 532 -12.92 24.10 18.54
C ALA A 532 -11.80 23.07 18.68
N THR A 533 -10.69 23.50 19.28
CA THR A 533 -9.61 22.63 19.74
C THR A 533 -9.16 23.06 21.13
N ALA A 534 -8.70 22.11 21.92
CA ALA A 534 -8.04 22.31 23.21
C ALA A 534 -7.13 21.09 23.47
N PRO A 535 -6.19 21.13 24.44
CA PRO A 535 -5.35 19.98 24.74
C PRO A 535 -6.19 18.71 24.97
N GLY A 536 -5.97 17.68 24.15
CA GLY A 536 -6.73 16.42 24.19
C GLY A 536 -8.14 16.48 23.58
N PHE A 537 -8.54 17.57 22.92
CA PHE A 537 -9.90 17.77 22.39
C PHE A 537 -9.92 18.38 20.99
N VAL A 538 -10.75 17.79 20.11
CA VAL A 538 -10.98 18.27 18.74
C VAL A 538 -12.48 18.22 18.44
N ALA A 539 -13.02 19.29 17.87
CA ALA A 539 -14.36 19.34 17.30
C ALA A 539 -14.35 19.98 15.91
N VAL A 540 -14.91 19.26 14.94
CA VAL A 540 -14.91 19.61 13.51
C VAL A 540 -16.28 19.37 12.89
N ARG A 541 -16.57 20.02 11.77
CA ARG A 541 -17.73 19.74 10.92
C ARG A 541 -17.40 19.82 9.45
N TRP A 542 -18.13 19.07 8.63
CA TRP A 542 -18.07 19.12 7.17
C TRP A 542 -19.45 19.41 6.61
N ARG A 543 -19.53 20.32 5.65
CA ARG A 543 -20.78 20.70 4.98
C ARG A 543 -20.84 20.11 3.58
N PHE A 544 -21.69 19.12 3.39
CA PHE A 544 -22.01 18.53 2.09
C PHE A 544 -23.35 19.04 1.57
N PRO A 545 -23.60 18.97 0.26
CA PRO A 545 -24.93 19.26 -0.30
C PRO A 545 -26.05 18.47 0.39
N GLN A 546 -25.76 17.23 0.79
CA GLN A 546 -26.71 16.30 1.39
C GLN A 546 -26.86 16.48 2.92
N GLY A 547 -25.95 17.19 3.59
CA GLY A 547 -26.03 17.38 5.03
C GLY A 547 -24.74 17.90 5.67
N THR A 548 -24.80 18.21 6.96
CA THR A 548 -23.66 18.60 7.79
C THR A 548 -23.29 17.45 8.71
N LEU A 549 -22.10 16.90 8.51
CA LEU A 549 -21.48 15.91 9.40
C LEU A 549 -20.66 16.64 10.45
N SER A 550 -20.72 16.21 11.70
CA SER A 550 -19.95 16.79 12.79
C SER A 550 -19.34 15.71 13.65
N LEU A 551 -18.12 15.94 14.12
CA LEU A 551 -17.37 15.02 14.95
C LEU A 551 -16.70 15.80 16.07
N ALA A 552 -16.82 15.31 17.30
CA ALA A 552 -15.99 15.75 18.40
C ALA A 552 -15.38 14.55 19.12
N LEU A 553 -14.12 14.67 19.51
CA LEU A 553 -13.38 13.66 20.26
C LEU A 553 -12.65 14.31 21.44
N ASN A 554 -12.55 13.56 22.55
CA ASN A 554 -11.83 13.94 23.76
C ASN A 554 -11.02 12.74 24.26
N ILE A 555 -9.71 12.89 24.31
CA ILE A 555 -8.77 11.95 24.95
C ILE A 555 -8.02 12.60 26.13
N GLY A 556 -8.38 13.84 26.47
CA GLY A 556 -7.84 14.56 27.62
C GLY A 556 -8.40 14.03 28.94
N GLU A 557 -7.85 14.51 30.05
CA GLU A 557 -8.18 14.00 31.39
C GLU A 557 -9.47 14.56 32.00
N ALA A 558 -10.05 15.60 31.38
CA ALA A 558 -11.25 16.28 31.87
C ALA A 558 -12.38 16.24 30.84
N SER A 559 -13.63 16.23 31.30
CA SER A 559 -14.79 16.42 30.44
C SER A 559 -14.73 17.78 29.73
N GLN A 560 -15.12 17.78 28.46
CA GLN A 560 -15.23 18.97 27.62
C GLN A 560 -16.70 19.26 27.31
N PRO A 561 -17.13 20.53 27.32
CA PRO A 561 -18.48 20.87 26.88
C PRO A 561 -18.62 20.55 25.38
N LEU A 562 -19.74 19.93 25.01
CA LEU A 562 -20.04 19.71 23.60
C LEU A 562 -20.37 21.05 22.93
N PRO A 563 -19.65 21.45 21.86
CA PRO A 563 -20.05 22.60 21.06
C PRO A 563 -21.38 22.30 20.34
N ASP A 564 -21.97 23.31 19.68
CA ASP A 564 -23.18 23.10 18.89
C ASP A 564 -22.88 22.21 17.66
N LEU A 565 -23.27 20.94 17.79
CA LEU A 565 -23.14 19.91 16.77
C LEU A 565 -24.55 19.55 16.26
N PRO A 566 -25.00 20.09 15.11
CA PRO A 566 -26.38 19.96 14.67
C PRO A 566 -26.74 18.52 14.28
N GLY A 567 -28.03 18.19 14.38
CA GLY A 567 -28.59 16.94 13.87
C GLY A 567 -28.57 15.77 14.86
N LYS A 568 -28.85 14.58 14.33
CA LYS A 568 -29.02 13.35 15.12
C LYS A 568 -27.67 12.72 15.41
N THR A 569 -27.50 12.15 16.61
CA THR A 569 -26.34 11.34 16.97
C THR A 569 -26.33 10.06 16.14
N LEU A 570 -25.32 9.91 15.28
CA LEU A 570 -25.05 8.67 14.54
C LEU A 570 -24.39 7.65 15.46
N VAL A 571 -23.38 8.10 16.21
CA VAL A 571 -22.67 7.31 17.20
C VAL A 571 -22.18 8.22 18.34
N ALA A 572 -22.19 7.69 19.55
CA ALA A 572 -21.50 8.25 20.70
C ALA A 572 -20.86 7.08 21.46
N TRP A 573 -19.59 7.22 21.81
CA TRP A 573 -18.87 6.22 22.57
C TRP A 573 -18.00 6.90 23.63
N PRO A 574 -18.16 6.52 24.92
CA PRO A 574 -19.26 5.73 25.48
C PRO A 574 -20.66 6.35 25.24
N ARG A 575 -21.74 5.56 25.33
CA ARG A 575 -23.11 6.04 25.02
C ARG A 575 -23.65 7.01 26.09
N GLY A 576 -24.50 7.95 25.67
CA GLY A 576 -25.44 8.68 26.54
C GLY A 576 -24.87 9.86 27.31
N GLN A 577 -24.27 10.82 26.62
CA GLN A 577 -23.53 11.93 27.25
C GLN A 577 -24.11 13.30 26.84
N ASP A 578 -24.29 14.17 27.84
CA ASP A 578 -24.67 15.58 27.69
C ASP A 578 -23.42 16.48 27.49
N ASP A 579 -22.25 15.98 27.89
CA ASP A 579 -20.90 16.51 27.70
C ASP A 579 -20.02 15.50 26.92
N LEU A 580 -18.73 15.78 26.73
CA LEU A 580 -17.76 14.84 26.16
C LEU A 580 -16.69 14.48 27.21
N PRO A 581 -16.85 13.40 27.99
CA PRO A 581 -15.91 12.97 29.02
C PRO A 581 -14.59 12.46 28.42
N PRO A 582 -13.58 12.19 29.26
CA PRO A 582 -12.33 11.56 28.84
C PRO A 582 -12.55 10.28 28.03
N ASN A 583 -11.71 10.07 27.02
CA ASN A 583 -11.73 8.93 26.10
C ASN A 583 -13.10 8.69 25.46
N ALA A 584 -13.71 9.77 24.94
CA ALA A 584 -14.99 9.71 24.27
C ALA A 584 -14.98 10.38 22.89
N PHE A 585 -15.88 9.95 22.01
CA PHE A 585 -16.21 10.68 20.78
C PHE A 585 -17.70 10.64 20.48
N ILE A 586 -18.14 11.62 19.72
CA ILE A 586 -19.51 11.73 19.21
C ILE A 586 -19.50 12.17 17.76
N VAL A 587 -20.39 11.57 16.97
CA VAL A 587 -20.63 11.94 15.56
C VAL A 587 -22.09 12.25 15.38
N ARG A 588 -22.38 13.40 14.77
CA ARG A 588 -23.74 13.85 14.46
C ARG A 588 -23.89 14.17 12.99
N LEU A 589 -25.11 13.97 12.48
CA LEU A 589 -25.48 14.30 11.11
C LEU A 589 -26.79 15.09 11.10
N ALA A 590 -26.72 16.31 10.56
CA ALA A 590 -27.88 17.09 10.17
C ALA A 590 -28.10 16.91 8.67
N LEU A 591 -29.20 16.27 8.27
CA LEU A 591 -29.55 16.13 6.85
C LEU A 591 -29.98 17.49 6.28
N GLY A 592 -29.64 17.76 5.02
CA GLY A 592 -30.10 18.95 4.32
C GLY A 592 -31.62 18.94 4.08
N GLU A 593 -32.22 20.11 3.89
CA GLU A 593 -33.63 20.22 3.48
C GLU A 593 -33.81 19.64 2.07
N GLY A 594 -34.28 18.38 1.97
CA GLY A 594 -34.50 17.71 0.69
C GLY A 594 -34.29 16.19 0.66
N MET A 595 -33.95 15.56 1.78
CA MET A 595 -33.91 14.09 1.93
C MET A 595 -35.13 13.52 2.66
#